data_AF-A0A441UKT5-F1
#
_entry.id   AF-A0A441UKT5-F1
#
_cell.length_a   1.000
_cell.length_b   1.000
_cell.length_c   1.000
_cell.angle_alpha   90.00
_cell.angle_beta   90.00
_cell.angle_gamma   90.00
#
_symmetry.space_group_name_H-M   'P 1'
#
loop_
_entity.id
_entity.type
_entity.pdbx_description
1 polymer ?
#
loop_
_entity_poly.entity_id
_entity_poly.type
_entity_poly.pdbx_seq_one_letter_code
_entity_poly.pdbx_strand_id
1 'polypeptide(L)'
;MHLDDIGLITFNSHSDFTFHIEQKHLYAHYYGRQLLLEFPRDTGNVLMRGNVALTQAGSELVAICRATQRVDYLDAVLAKWLQDGIVISTPIKSKAYWVAGG
;
A
#
# COMPACT_ATOMS: atom_id res chain seq x y z
N MET A 1 -3.30 -23.98 7.26
CA MET A 1 -4.25 -22.93 7.67
C MET A 1 -3.86 -21.67 6.96
N HIS A 2 -4.55 -21.35 5.87
CA HIS A 2 -4.33 -20.12 5.11
C HIS A 2 -5.32 -19.04 5.58
N LEU A 3 -5.00 -17.75 5.39
CA LEU A 3 -5.80 -16.64 5.95
C LEU A 3 -7.17 -16.50 5.26
N ASP A 4 -7.29 -17.02 4.03
CA ASP A 4 -8.53 -17.13 3.26
C ASP A 4 -9.46 -18.23 3.82
N ASP A 5 -8.91 -19.37 4.26
CA ASP A 5 -9.65 -20.47 4.89
C ASP A 5 -10.45 -20.01 6.12
N ILE A 6 -9.95 -18.96 6.80
CA ILE A 6 -10.60 -18.33 7.97
C ILE A 6 -11.28 -16.99 7.64
N GLY A 7 -11.39 -16.63 6.36
CA GLY A 7 -12.15 -15.46 5.91
C GLY A 7 -11.54 -14.11 6.26
N LEU A 8 -10.23 -14.03 6.54
CA LEU A 8 -9.56 -12.76 6.85
C LEU A 8 -9.03 -12.04 5.59
N ILE A 9 -8.79 -12.77 4.51
CA ILE A 9 -8.41 -12.22 3.22
C ILE A 9 -9.33 -12.75 2.11
N THR A 10 -9.44 -11.98 1.04
CA THR A 10 -9.90 -12.45 -0.24
C THR A 10 -8.69 -12.59 -1.15
N PHE A 11 -8.49 -13.80 -1.67
CA PHE A 11 -7.51 -14.09 -2.71
C PHE A 11 -8.22 -14.08 -4.06
N ASN A 12 -7.70 -13.34 -5.03
CA ASN A 12 -8.19 -13.39 -6.40
C ASN A 12 -7.13 -14.03 -7.30
N SER A 13 -7.39 -15.26 -7.73
CA SER A 13 -6.49 -16.03 -8.60
C SER A 13 -6.50 -15.58 -10.06
N HIS A 14 -7.47 -14.76 -10.47
CA HIS A 14 -7.71 -14.46 -11.88
C HIS A 14 -7.38 -13.00 -12.26
N SER A 15 -7.41 -12.08 -11.30
CA SER A 15 -7.04 -10.70 -11.54
C SER A 15 -6.53 -10.01 -10.27
N ASP A 16 -5.65 -9.03 -10.47
CA ASP A 16 -5.23 -8.16 -9.38
C ASP A 16 -6.37 -7.22 -8.97
N PHE A 17 -6.48 -6.99 -7.67
CA PHE A 17 -7.25 -5.88 -7.16
C PHE A 17 -6.63 -4.57 -7.64
N THR A 18 -7.48 -3.63 -8.06
CA THR A 18 -7.07 -2.33 -8.56
C THR A 18 -7.78 -1.21 -7.81
N PHE A 19 -7.10 -0.08 -7.66
CA PHE A 19 -7.72 1.17 -7.24
C PHE A 19 -7.79 2.12 -8.42
N HIS A 20 -8.98 2.62 -8.71
CA HIS A 20 -9.18 3.72 -9.62
C HIS A 20 -8.89 5.02 -8.89
N ILE A 21 -7.95 5.80 -9.43
CA ILE A 21 -7.47 7.03 -8.82
C ILE A 21 -7.86 8.21 -9.72
N GLU A 22 -8.80 9.01 -9.22
CA GLU A 22 -9.35 10.19 -9.89
C GLU A 22 -8.67 11.50 -9.48
N GLN A 23 -7.47 11.40 -8.89
CA GLN A 23 -6.71 12.54 -8.43
C GLN A 23 -5.23 12.39 -8.80
N LYS A 24 -4.60 13.50 -9.17
CA LYS A 24 -3.17 13.56 -9.51
C LYS A 24 -2.28 13.17 -8.33
N HIS A 25 -2.72 13.48 -7.11
CA HIS A 25 -1.93 13.30 -5.90
C HIS A 25 -2.68 12.46 -4.86
N LEU A 26 -1.99 11.56 -4.17
CA LEU A 26 -2.56 10.76 -3.09
C LEU A 26 -1.54 10.55 -1.96
N TYR A 27 -2.01 10.59 -0.72
CA TYR A 27 -1.19 10.20 0.42
C TYR A 27 -1.32 8.70 0.70
N ALA A 28 -0.19 8.00 0.70
CA ALA A 28 -0.07 6.61 1.12
C ALA A 28 0.61 6.54 2.49
N HIS A 29 0.21 5.59 3.32
CA HIS A 29 0.72 5.42 4.67
C HIS A 29 1.23 3.99 4.88
N TYR A 30 2.43 3.86 5.45
CA TYR A 30 3.02 2.57 5.80
C TYR A 30 3.73 2.68 7.16
N TYR A 31 3.16 2.10 8.21
CA TYR A 31 3.75 2.11 9.57
C TYR A 31 4.25 3.49 10.04
N GLY A 32 3.40 4.51 9.92
CA GLY A 32 3.74 5.90 10.29
C GLY A 32 4.55 6.66 9.24
N ARG A 33 5.05 5.99 8.21
CA ARG A 33 5.70 6.63 7.06
C ARG A 33 4.65 7.07 6.06
N GLN A 34 4.42 8.38 5.99
CA GLN A 34 3.55 8.97 4.97
C GLN A 34 4.37 9.31 3.72
N LEU A 35 3.81 8.94 2.58
CA LEU A 35 4.32 9.18 1.23
C LEU A 35 3.30 9.99 0.45
N LEU A 36 3.77 10.90 -0.38
CA LEU A 36 2.96 11.58 -1.39
C LEU A 36 3.27 10.93 -2.74
N LEU A 37 2.23 10.35 -3.34
CA LEU A 37 2.26 9.77 -4.67
C LEU A 37 1.73 10.82 -5.66
N GLU A 38 2.46 11.03 -6.74
CA GLU A 38 2.01 11.80 -7.89
C GLU A 38 1.88 10.87 -9.09
N PHE A 39 0.67 10.76 -9.63
CA PHE A 39 0.32 9.87 -10.72
C PHE A 39 0.61 10.49 -12.09
N PRO A 40 0.82 9.70 -13.15
CA PRO A 40 1.14 10.23 -14.47
C PRO A 40 0.00 11.08 -15.07
N ARG A 41 -1.27 10.75 -14.81
CA ARG A 41 -2.46 11.50 -15.30
C ARG A 41 -3.13 12.26 -14.17
N ASP A 42 -3.95 13.25 -14.52
CA ASP A 42 -4.74 13.99 -13.52
C ASP A 42 -5.91 13.18 -12.97
N THR A 43 -6.51 12.33 -13.81
CA THR A 43 -7.65 11.45 -13.50
C THR A 43 -7.55 10.12 -14.25
N GLY A 44 -8.37 9.15 -13.88
CA GLY A 44 -8.41 7.83 -14.54
C GLY A 44 -7.09 7.06 -14.45
N ASN A 45 -6.31 7.21 -13.38
CA ASN A 45 -5.16 6.37 -13.12
C ASN A 45 -5.62 5.05 -12.48
N VAL A 46 -4.84 4.00 -12.66
CA VAL A 46 -5.08 2.70 -12.03
C VAL A 46 -3.86 2.32 -11.21
N LEU A 47 -4.06 2.07 -9.93
CA LEU A 47 -3.04 1.56 -9.03
C LEU A 47 -3.29 0.07 -8.77
N MET A 48 -2.34 -0.79 -9.13
CA MET A 48 -2.44 -2.21 -8.84
C MET A 48 -2.16 -2.45 -7.35
N ARG A 49 -3.07 -3.13 -6.67
CA ARG A 49 -2.99 -3.52 -5.25
C ARG A 49 -2.41 -4.93 -5.06
N GLY A 50 -2.40 -5.74 -6.12
CA GLY A 50 -2.02 -7.16 -6.10
C GLY A 50 -3.23 -8.08 -5.95
N ASN A 51 -2.99 -9.36 -5.71
CA ASN A 51 -4.01 -10.42 -5.73
C ASN A 51 -4.64 -10.74 -4.36
N VAL A 52 -4.27 -10.02 -3.30
CA VAL A 52 -4.79 -10.21 -1.95
C VAL A 52 -5.39 -8.92 -1.41
N ALA A 53 -6.60 -9.01 -0.87
CA ALA A 53 -7.24 -7.94 -0.13
C ALA A 53 -7.70 -8.44 1.24
N LEU A 54 -7.68 -7.58 2.26
CA LEU A 54 -8.30 -7.89 3.54
C LEU A 54 -9.83 -7.91 3.37
N THR A 55 -10.48 -8.85 4.04
CA THR A 55 -11.94 -8.76 4.27
C THR A 55 -12.22 -7.71 5.34
N GLN A 56 -13.50 -7.45 5.61
CA GLN A 56 -13.87 -6.60 6.74
C GLN A 56 -13.30 -7.16 8.06
N ALA A 57 -13.51 -8.45 8.33
CA ALA A 57 -12.98 -9.11 9.53
C ALA A 57 -11.45 -9.05 9.60
N GLY A 58 -10.75 -9.25 8.47
CA GLY A 58 -9.30 -9.09 8.40
C GLY A 58 -8.85 -7.66 8.72
N SER A 59 -9.57 -6.65 8.23
CA SER A 59 -9.25 -5.25 8.47
C SER A 59 -9.40 -4.86 9.94
N GLU A 60 -10.46 -5.35 10.60
CA GLU A 60 -10.67 -5.18 12.04
C GLU A 60 -9.58 -5.87 12.86
N LEU A 61 -9.17 -7.08 12.46
CA LEU A 61 -8.12 -7.84 13.14
C LEU A 61 -6.76 -7.14 13.05
N VAL A 62 -6.43 -6.55 11.89
CA VAL A 62 -5.14 -5.86 11.66
C VAL A 62 -4.90 -4.75 12.68
N ALA A 63 -5.95 -4.07 13.16
CA ALA A 63 -5.82 -3.03 14.19
C ALA A 63 -5.34 -3.57 15.55
N ILE A 64 -5.56 -4.86 15.81
CA ILE A 64 -5.19 -5.54 17.06
C ILE A 64 -3.86 -6.31 16.88
N CYS A 65 -3.56 -6.74 15.66
CA CYS A 65 -2.31 -7.40 15.33
C CYS A 65 -1.13 -6.44 15.45
N ARG A 66 -0.16 -6.77 16.32
CA ARG A 66 1.14 -6.09 16.41
C ARG A 66 2.06 -6.54 15.27
N ALA A 67 1.61 -6.35 14.04
CA ALA A 67 2.40 -6.67 12.88
C ALA A 67 3.67 -5.79 12.87
N THR A 68 4.78 -6.37 12.40
CA THR A 68 6.06 -5.66 12.30
C THR A 68 6.24 -5.18 10.87
N GLN A 69 6.75 -3.96 10.71
CA GLN A 69 7.09 -3.42 9.40
C GLN A 69 8.11 -4.32 8.68
N ARG A 70 7.94 -4.47 7.37
CA ARG A 70 8.87 -5.17 6.50
C ARG A 70 9.40 -4.22 5.45
N VAL A 71 10.64 -3.77 5.66
CA VAL A 71 11.29 -2.78 4.79
C VAL A 71 11.44 -3.30 3.36
N ASP A 72 11.81 -4.57 3.21
CA ASP A 72 11.94 -5.22 1.91
C ASP A 72 10.64 -5.29 1.13
N TYR A 73 9.51 -5.49 1.82
CA TYR A 73 8.19 -5.42 1.20
C TYR A 73 7.87 -3.99 0.73
N LEU A 74 8.14 -2.99 1.56
CA LEU A 74 7.95 -1.59 1.19
C LEU A 74 8.80 -1.23 -0.04
N ASP A 75 10.08 -1.59 -0.05
CA ASP A 75 10.99 -1.31 -1.16
C ASP A 75 10.50 -1.93 -2.47
N ALA A 76 9.97 -3.16 -2.44
CA ALA A 76 9.39 -3.81 -3.60
C ALA A 76 8.16 -3.05 -4.14
N VAL A 77 7.28 -2.56 -3.25
CA VAL A 77 6.10 -1.76 -3.63
C VAL A 77 6.54 -0.44 -4.25
N LEU A 78 7.48 0.27 -3.65
CA LEU A 78 7.98 1.55 -4.16
C LEU A 78 8.66 1.37 -5.53
N ALA A 79 9.49 0.33 -5.68
CA ALA A 79 10.14 0.00 -6.94
C ALA A 79 9.12 -0.26 -8.06
N LYS A 80 8.03 -0.97 -7.75
CA LYS A 80 6.95 -1.18 -8.70
C LYS A 80 6.23 0.12 -9.07
N TRP A 81 5.89 0.96 -8.10
CA TRP A 81 5.24 2.24 -8.38
C TRP A 81 6.10 3.17 -9.24
N LEU A 82 7.41 3.20 -9.01
CA LEU A 82 8.35 3.94 -9.86
C LEU A 82 8.34 3.42 -11.31
N GLN A 83 8.29 2.09 -11.51
CA GLN A 83 8.17 1.48 -12.84
C GLN A 83 6.83 1.82 -13.52
N ASP A 84 5.76 1.95 -12.73
CA ASP A 84 4.43 2.35 -13.20
C ASP A 84 4.34 3.88 -13.49
N GLY A 85 5.46 4.62 -13.35
CA GLY A 85 5.56 6.04 -13.64
C GLY A 85 5.04 6.96 -12.53
N ILE A 86 4.84 6.43 -11.33
CA ILE A 86 4.41 7.21 -10.16
C ILE A 86 5.64 7.88 -9.53
N VAL A 87 5.55 9.19 -9.32
CA VAL A 87 6.57 9.92 -8.58
C VAL A 87 6.27 9.81 -7.09
N ILE A 88 7.30 9.47 -6.32
CA ILE A 88 7.19 9.24 -4.88
C ILE A 88 7.97 10.32 -4.15
N SER A 89 7.30 11.04 -3.27
CA SER A 89 7.92 12.05 -2.42
C SER A 89 7.54 11.83 -0.96
N THR A 90 8.38 12.32 -0.05
CA THR A 90 8.15 12.22 1.40
C THR A 90 7.96 13.61 1.97
N PRO A 91 6.83 13.91 2.64
CA PRO A 91 6.66 15.16 3.36
C PRO A 91 7.76 15.31 4.42
N ILE A 92 8.31 16.52 4.58
CA ILE A 92 9.40 16.79 5.55
C ILE A 92 9.01 16.36 6.97
N LYS A 93 7.73 16.53 7.35
CA LYS A 93 7.20 16.10 8.65
C LYS A 93 7.37 14.60 8.92
N SER A 94 7.37 13.79 7.85
CA SER A 94 7.55 12.34 7.93
C SER A 94 9.01 11.90 8.03
N LYS A 95 9.97 12.82 7.83
CA LYS A 95 11.41 12.52 7.80
C LYS A 95 11.90 11.76 9.04
N ALA A 96 11.37 12.08 10.23
CA ALA A 96 11.76 11.42 11.47
C ALA A 96 11.53 9.89 11.42
N TYR A 97 10.43 9.43 10.80
CA TYR A 97 10.10 8.01 10.66
C TYR A 97 10.95 7.26 9.62
N TRP A 98 11.64 7.99 8.75
CA TRP A 98 12.57 7.44 7.76
C TRP A 98 14.02 7.40 8.26
N VAL A 99 14.41 8.40 9.06
CA VAL A 99 15.81 8.55 9.53
C VAL A 99 16.06 7.83 10.85
N ALA A 100 15.04 7.66 11.70
CA ALA A 100 15.25 7.12 13.05
C ALA A 100 15.63 5.63 13.10
N GLY A 101 15.50 4.87 12.00
CA GLY A 101 15.55 3.41 12.08
C GLY A 101 14.34 2.88 12.85
N GLY A 102 13.83 1.71 12.44
CA GLY A 102 12.72 1.06 13.16
C GLY A 102 13.11 0.60 14.55
#